data_AF-A0A9X4AD26-F1
#
_entry.id   AF-A0A9X4AD26-F1
#
_cell.length_a   1.000
_cell.length_b   1.000
_cell.length_c   1.000
_cell.angle_alpha   90.00
_cell.angle_beta   90.00
_cell.angle_gamma   90.00
#
_symmetry.space_group_name_H-M   'P 1'
#
loop_
_entity.id
_entity.type
_entity.pdbx_description
1 polymer ?
#
loop_
_entity_poly.entity_id
_entity_poly.type
_entity_poly.pdbx_seq_one_letter_code
_entity_poly.pdbx_strand_id
1 'polypeptide(L)'
;MKFLNEFKDNDAIKVITGIRRSGKTFLMNMFIDQLKDEGIQDDQIIHINFEDLAFNDLKNEMDLYKFVHEHENKEKKNYLFFDEIQNVQNWEKAIQQFSSRYGC
;
A
#
# COMPACT_ATOMS: atom_id res chain seq x y z
N MET A 1 -13.82 -11.19 -0.90
CA MET A 1 -13.20 -10.95 0.43
C MET A 1 -12.41 -12.13 0.97
N LYS A 2 -12.90 -13.38 0.91
CA LYS A 2 -12.18 -14.56 1.46
C LYS A 2 -10.68 -14.64 1.12
N PHE A 3 -10.32 -14.39 -0.14
CA PHE A 3 -8.93 -14.41 -0.61
C PHE A 3 -8.04 -13.40 0.13
N LEU A 4 -8.40 -12.11 0.20
CA LEU A 4 -7.56 -11.10 0.85
C LEU A 4 -7.45 -11.31 2.37
N ASN A 5 -8.50 -11.87 2.98
CA ASN A 5 -8.49 -12.21 4.41
C ASN A 5 -7.55 -13.36 4.75
N GLU A 6 -7.42 -14.35 3.85
CA GLU A 6 -6.48 -15.46 4.01
C GLU A 6 -5.01 -15.00 4.00
N PHE A 7 -4.76 -13.81 3.47
CA PHE A 7 -3.44 -13.20 3.40
C PHE A 7 -3.26 -11.96 4.30
N LYS A 8 -4.31 -11.61 5.05
CA LYS A 8 -4.23 -10.57 6.08
C LYS A 8 -3.25 -11.05 7.15
N ASP A 9 -2.34 -10.16 7.53
CA ASP A 9 -1.29 -10.44 8.52
C ASP A 9 -0.27 -11.52 8.14
N ASN A 10 -0.26 -11.95 6.88
CA ASN A 10 0.82 -12.76 6.34
C ASN A 10 1.91 -11.88 5.73
N ASP A 11 3.15 -12.31 5.94
CA ASP A 11 4.41 -11.67 5.57
C ASP A 11 4.77 -11.74 4.06
N ALA A 12 3.77 -11.66 3.19
CA ALA A 12 4.00 -11.64 1.74
C ALA A 12 3.61 -10.28 1.14
N ILE A 13 4.26 -9.91 0.05
CA ILE A 13 3.82 -8.77 -0.77
C ILE A 13 2.68 -9.24 -1.66
N LYS A 14 1.55 -8.52 -1.66
CA LYS A 14 0.35 -8.90 -2.40
C LYS A 14 0.25 -8.02 -3.63
N VAL A 15 0.41 -8.62 -4.80
CA VAL A 15 0.39 -7.91 -6.07
C VAL A 15 -0.91 -8.24 -6.80
N ILE A 16 -1.69 -7.20 -7.13
CA ILE A 16 -2.92 -7.33 -7.93
C ILE A 16 -2.63 -6.75 -9.30
N THR A 17 -2.50 -7.60 -10.32
CA THR A 17 -2.33 -7.17 -11.73
C THR A 17 -3.56 -7.52 -12.56
N GLY A 18 -3.77 -6.81 -13.67
CA GLY A 18 -4.88 -7.07 -14.58
C GLY A 18 -5.14 -5.91 -15.53
N ILE A 19 -6.00 -6.12 -16.53
CA ILE A 19 -6.33 -5.10 -17.53
C ILE A 19 -6.98 -3.85 -16.93
N ARG A 20 -6.90 -2.71 -17.63
CA ARG A 20 -7.59 -1.47 -17.22
C ARG A 20 -9.10 -1.72 -17.12
N ARG A 21 -9.75 -1.10 -16.11
CA ARG A 21 -11.18 -1.26 -15.77
C ARG A 21 -11.60 -2.66 -15.27
N SER A 22 -10.65 -3.49 -14.81
CA SER A 22 -10.98 -4.77 -14.17
C SER A 22 -11.42 -4.66 -12.70
N GLY A 23 -11.57 -3.46 -12.15
CA GLY A 23 -12.06 -3.23 -10.78
C GLY A 23 -11.03 -3.42 -9.67
N LYS A 24 -9.72 -3.34 -9.96
CA LYS A 24 -8.64 -3.53 -8.95
C LYS A 24 -8.68 -2.48 -7.84
N THR A 25 -8.73 -1.20 -8.18
CA THR A 25 -8.85 -0.10 -7.21
C THR A 25 -10.10 -0.27 -6.34
N PHE A 26 -11.22 -0.71 -6.93
CA PHE A 26 -12.44 -0.98 -6.17
C PHE A 26 -12.24 -2.13 -5.18
N LEU A 27 -11.61 -3.23 -5.59
CA LEU A 27 -11.27 -4.34 -4.70
C LEU A 27 -10.34 -3.90 -3.55
N MET A 28 -9.35 -3.04 -3.85
CA MET A 28 -8.43 -2.50 -2.86
C MET A 28 -9.15 -1.62 -1.84
N ASN A 29 -10.02 -0.71 -2.30
CA ASN A 29 -10.85 0.14 -1.43
C ASN A 29 -11.78 -0.69 -0.54
N MET A 30 -12.45 -1.71 -1.09
CA MET A 30 -13.28 -2.61 -0.30
C MET A 30 -12.49 -3.28 0.83
N PHE A 31 -11.24 -3.68 0.57
CA PHE A 31 -10.39 -4.29 1.58
C PHE A 31 -9.94 -3.29 2.65
N ILE A 32 -9.63 -2.05 2.26
CA ILE A 32 -9.37 -0.95 3.20
C ILE A 32 -10.59 -0.74 4.11
N ASP A 33 -11.80 -0.67 3.56
CA ASP A 33 -13.03 -0.49 4.35
C ASP A 33 -13.21 -1.64 5.35
N GLN A 34 -12.93 -2.88 4.94
CA GLN A 34 -13.00 -4.03 5.83
C GLN A 34 -11.96 -3.98 6.96
N LEU A 35 -10.73 -3.52 6.68
CA LEU A 35 -9.72 -3.32 7.74
C LEU A 35 -10.22 -2.33 8.78
N LYS A 36 -10.89 -1.24 8.36
CA LYS A 36 -11.49 -0.26 9.26
C LYS A 36 -12.62 -0.84 10.08
N ASP A 37 -13.50 -1.64 9.46
CA ASP A 37 -14.57 -2.37 10.17
C ASP A 37 -14.03 -3.32 11.24
N GLU A 38 -12.81 -3.84 11.04
CA GLU A 38 -12.10 -4.71 11.99
C GLU A 38 -11.29 -3.93 13.06
N GLY A 39 -11.42 -2.60 13.09
CA GLY A 39 -10.85 -1.73 14.11
C GLY A 39 -9.46 -1.18 13.80
N ILE A 40 -8.92 -1.43 12.59
CA ILE A 40 -7.69 -0.77 12.13
C ILE A 40 -7.99 0.71 11.91
N GLN A 41 -7.17 1.55 12.54
CA GLN A 41 -7.36 2.99 12.51
C GLN A 41 -6.82 3.61 11.21
N ASP A 42 -7.35 4.76 10.81
CA ASP A 42 -6.92 5.46 9.59
C ASP A 42 -5.42 5.80 9.59
N ASP A 43 -4.83 6.06 10.77
CA ASP A 43 -3.40 6.34 10.93
C ASP A 43 -2.50 5.10 10.72
N GLN A 44 -3.09 3.91 10.62
CA GLN A 44 -2.40 2.67 10.28
C GLN A 44 -2.51 2.33 8.79
N ILE A 45 -3.24 3.11 8.00
CA ILE A 45 -3.51 2.81 6.58
C ILE A 45 -2.90 3.92 5.72
N ILE A 46 -1.88 3.56 4.93
CA ILE A 46 -1.29 4.44 3.93
C ILE A 46 -1.76 3.96 2.56
N HIS A 47 -2.59 4.77 1.90
CA HIS A 47 -3.07 4.50 0.55
C HIS A 47 -2.62 5.61 -0.40
N ILE A 48 -1.90 5.22 -1.45
CA ILE A 48 -1.33 6.12 -2.45
C ILE A 48 -1.78 5.66 -3.83
N ASN A 49 -2.34 6.58 -4.60
CA ASN A 49 -2.58 6.40 -6.04
C ASN A 49 -1.64 7.33 -6.81
N PHE A 50 -0.69 6.77 -7.54
CA PHE A 50 0.34 7.58 -8.24
C PHE A 50 -0.18 8.30 -9.50
N GLU A 51 -1.46 8.14 -9.88
CA GLU A 51 -2.12 9.01 -10.87
C GLU A 51 -2.76 10.26 -10.24
N ASP A 52 -2.92 10.30 -8.91
CA ASP A 52 -3.47 11.47 -8.21
C ASP A 52 -2.42 12.59 -8.13
N LEU A 53 -2.84 13.81 -8.45
CA LEU A 53 -2.00 15.01 -8.41
C LEU A 53 -1.45 15.28 -7.01
N ALA A 54 -2.14 14.82 -5.96
CA ALA A 54 -1.66 14.91 -4.58
C ALA A 54 -0.32 14.19 -4.35
N PHE A 55 0.02 13.20 -5.19
CA PHE A 55 1.22 12.38 -5.07
C PHE A 55 2.20 12.53 -6.24
N ASN A 56 2.03 13.58 -7.06
CA ASN A 56 2.85 13.81 -8.26
C ASN A 56 4.35 14.00 -7.97
N ASP A 57 4.72 14.33 -6.73
CA ASP A 57 6.11 14.46 -6.30
C ASP A 57 6.76 13.12 -5.92
N LEU A 58 5.99 12.04 -5.78
CA LEU A 58 6.51 10.70 -5.46
C LEU A 58 7.02 10.01 -6.73
N LYS A 59 8.18 10.44 -7.23
CA LYS A 59 8.67 10.05 -8.57
C LYS A 59 9.63 8.86 -8.56
N ASN A 60 10.28 8.58 -7.43
CA ASN A 60 11.28 7.52 -7.32
C ASN A 60 11.25 6.84 -5.95
N GLU A 61 12.12 5.84 -5.78
CA GLU A 61 12.18 5.03 -4.57
C GLU A 61 12.44 5.83 -3.30
N MET A 62 13.21 6.92 -3.38
CA MET A 62 13.56 7.75 -2.23
C MET A 62 12.41 8.65 -1.82
N ASP A 63 11.68 9.21 -2.78
CA ASP A 63 10.50 10.04 -2.49
C ASP A 63 9.41 9.20 -1.84
N LEU A 64 9.15 8.02 -2.41
CA LEU A 64 8.19 7.06 -1.84
C LEU A 64 8.61 6.61 -0.43
N TYR A 65 9.89 6.25 -0.25
CA TYR A 65 10.40 5.82 1.06
C TYR A 65 10.24 6.89 2.13
N LYS A 66 10.62 8.13 1.82
CA LYS A 66 10.48 9.26 2.76
C LYS A 66 9.02 9.51 3.10
N PHE A 67 8.14 9.54 2.10
CA PHE A 67 6.72 9.76 2.31
C PHE A 67 6.12 8.72 3.27
N VAL A 68 6.37 7.43 3.02
CA VAL A 68 5.89 6.35 3.90
C VAL A 68 6.48 6.48 5.30
N HIS A 69 7.78 6.77 5.42
CA HIS A 69 8.44 6.91 6.73
C HIS A 69 7.95 8.12 7.54
N GLU A 70 7.48 9.18 6.89
CA GLU A 70 6.92 10.35 7.56
C GLU A 70 5.49 10.13 8.04
N HIS A 71 4.73 9.25 7.37
CA HIS A 71 3.30 9.02 7.63
C HIS A 71 3.02 7.68 8.35
N GLU A 72 4.03 6.82 8.52
CA GLU A 72 3.87 5.55 9.23
C GLU A 72 3.51 5.76 10.71
N ASN A 73 2.60 4.93 11.21
CA ASN A 73 2.43 4.76 12.63
C ASN A 73 3.64 3.97 13.18
N LYS A 74 4.40 4.58 14.10
CA LYS A 74 5.63 3.97 14.65
C LYS A 74 5.38 2.96 15.78
N GLU A 75 4.16 2.95 16.33
CA GLU A 75 3.78 2.11 17.48
C GLU A 75 2.94 0.89 17.08
N LYS A 76 2.31 0.94 15.90
CA LYS A 76 1.38 -0.08 15.42
C LYS A 76 1.75 -0.56 14.01
N LYS A 77 1.17 -1.69 13.63
CA LYS A 77 1.29 -2.22 12.26
C LYS A 77 0.67 -1.26 11.25
N ASN A 78 1.38 -1.06 10.14
CA ASN A 78 0.93 -0.26 9.00
C ASN A 78 0.47 -1.17 7.85
N TYR A 79 -0.57 -0.74 7.14
CA TYR A 79 -1.07 -1.35 5.91
C TYR A 79 -0.79 -0.39 4.76
N LEU A 80 0.07 -0.81 3.84
CA LEU A 80 0.51 0.00 2.71
C LEU A 80 -0.23 -0.46 1.43
N PHE A 81 -0.91 0.48 0.78
CA PHE A 81 -1.65 0.28 -0.46
C PHE A 81 -1.11 1.22 -1.53
N PHE A 82 -0.65 0.64 -2.63
CA PHE A 82 -0.03 1.37 -3.73
C PHE A 82 -0.80 1.06 -5.02
N ASP A 83 -1.50 2.05 -5.58
CA ASP A 83 -2.16 1.95 -6.88
C ASP A 83 -1.29 2.60 -7.97
N GLU A 84 -1.22 1.96 -9.14
CA GLU A 84 -0.41 2.40 -10.28
C GLU A 84 1.10 2.61 -9.94
N ILE A 85 1.67 1.76 -9.06
CA ILE A 85 3.05 1.86 -8.54
C ILE A 85 4.14 1.86 -9.62
N GLN A 86 3.87 1.33 -10.80
CA GLN A 86 4.80 1.37 -11.92
C GLN A 86 5.13 2.81 -12.40
N ASN A 87 4.36 3.81 -11.97
CA ASN A 87 4.66 5.23 -12.23
C ASN A 87 5.83 5.77 -11.37
N VAL A 88 6.27 5.02 -10.37
CA VAL A 88 7.40 5.38 -9.50
C VAL A 88 8.66 4.67 -10.00
N GLN A 89 9.73 5.43 -10.24
CA GLN A 89 10.99 4.86 -10.68
C GLN A 89 11.65 4.00 -9.57
N ASN A 90 12.16 2.82 -9.93
CA ASN A 90 12.82 1.85 -9.02
C ASN A 90 11.99 1.48 -7.77
N TRP A 91 10.66 1.54 -7.87
CA TRP A 91 9.73 1.26 -6.78
C TRP A 91 10.03 -0.06 -6.06
N GLU A 92 10.56 -1.06 -6.78
CA GLU A 92 10.92 -2.37 -6.24
C GLU A 92 11.89 -2.26 -5.06
N LYS A 93 12.84 -1.31 -5.11
CA LYS A 93 13.78 -1.07 -4.01
C LYS A 93 13.06 -0.57 -2.77
N ALA A 94 12.12 0.36 -2.93
CA ALA A 94 11.32 0.87 -1.81
C ALA A 94 10.49 -0.27 -1.18
N ILE A 95 9.82 -1.09 -2.01
CA ILE A 95 9.04 -2.24 -1.54
C ILE A 95 9.92 -3.26 -0.80
N GLN A 96 11.13 -3.56 -1.29
CA GLN A 96 12.07 -4.44 -0.59
C GLN A 96 12.47 -3.87 0.78
N GLN A 97 12.73 -2.56 0.86
CA GLN A 97 13.04 -1.90 2.12
C GLN A 97 11.85 -1.96 3.09
N PHE A 98 10.63 -1.71 2.62
CA PHE A 98 9.43 -1.83 3.46
C PHE A 98 9.24 -3.26 3.98
N SER A 99 9.29 -4.27 3.10
CA SER A 99 9.14 -5.67 3.52
C SER A 99 10.18 -6.09 4.56
N SER A 100 11.45 -5.72 4.37
CA SER A 100 12.51 -6.04 5.34
C SER A 100 12.41 -5.28 6.68
N ARG A 101 11.92 -4.04 6.66
CA ARG A 101 11.82 -3.17 7.84
C ARG A 101 10.60 -3.47 8.71
N TYR A 102 9.45 -3.70 8.09
CA TYR A 102 8.21 -3.85 8.84
C TYR A 102 8.02 -5.22 9.46
N GLY A 103 8.90 -6.19 9.19
CA GLY A 103 8.60 -7.59 9.50
C GLY A 103 7.21 -7.92 8.99
N CYS A 104 6.97 -7.51 7.74
CA CYS A 104 5.96 -8.14 6.92
C CYS A 104 6.61 -9.38 6.33
#